data_AF-A0AA51L5L2-F1
#
_entry.id   AF-A0AA51L5L2-F1
#
_cell.length_a   1.000
_cell.length_b   1.000
_cell.length_c   1.000
_cell.angle_alpha   90.00
_cell.angle_beta   90.00
_cell.angle_gamma   90.00
#
_symmetry.space_group_name_H-M   'P 1'
#
loop_
_entity.id
_entity.type
_entity.pdbx_description
1 polymer ?
#
loop_
_entity_poly.entity_id
_entity_poly.type
_entity_poly.pdbx_seq_one_letter_code
_entity_poly.pdbx_strand_id
1 'polypeptide(L)' 'MLNESGLDWTIVCPTYLPEGERIGKFRFDKDFLPANPSSISIYDTADFAFEQLFSNEFIGFRVGLTY' A
#
# COMPACT_ATOMS: atom_id res chain seq x y z
N MET A 1 12.64 16.01 1.08
CA MET A 1 11.57 15.04 0.76
C MET A 1 11.69 13.81 1.67
N LEU A 2 10.69 12.93 1.77
CA LEU A 2 10.74 11.74 2.66
C LEU A 2 11.95 10.84 2.34
N ASN A 3 12.28 10.69 1.06
CA ASN A 3 13.50 10.02 0.56
C ASN A 3 14.83 10.66 0.99
N GLU A 4 14.85 11.88 1.50
CA GLU A 4 16.06 12.59 1.99
C GLU A 4 16.13 12.60 3.52
N SER A 5 15.14 12.02 4.21
CA SER A 5 15.01 12.13 5.67
C SER A 5 15.95 11.24 6.48
N GLY A 6 16.56 10.22 5.84
CA GLY A 6 17.33 9.17 6.53
C GLY A 6 16.46 8.21 7.35
N LEU A 7 15.13 8.29 7.25
CA LEU A 7 14.20 7.37 7.90
C LEU A 7 13.96 6.14 7.02
N ASP A 8 13.64 5.03 7.68
CA ASP A 8 13.00 3.89 7.03
C ASP A 8 11.50 4.21 6.85
N TRP A 9 11.11 4.52 5.62
CA TRP A 9 9.74 4.93 5.31
C TRP A 9 9.11 4.04 4.26
N THR A 10 7.78 3.90 4.33
CA THR A 10 6.95 3.27 3.31
C THR A 10 5.73 4.16 3.09
N ILE A 11 5.41 4.54 1.85
CA ILE A 11 4.18 5.27 1.54
C ILE A 11 3.13 4.28 1.04
N VAL A 12 2.08 4.03 1.83
CA VAL A 12 0.94 3.22 1.41
C VAL A 12 -0.01 4.08 0.56
N CYS A 13 -0.19 3.72 -0.72
CA CYS A 13 -1.08 4.43 -1.63
C CYS A 13 -2.22 3.52 -2.11
N PRO A 14 -3.39 3.56 -1.46
CA PRO A 14 -4.59 2.93 -2.00
C PRO A 14 -5.11 3.65 -3.25
N THR A 15 -5.93 2.96 -4.03
CA THR A 15 -6.81 3.55 -5.06
C THR A 15 -8.08 4.14 -4.42
N TYR A 16 -9.23 4.12 -5.11
CA TYR A 16 -10.50 4.49 -4.50
C TYR A 16 -10.73 3.62 -3.25
N LEU A 17 -10.94 4.26 -2.10
CA LEU A 17 -10.85 3.66 -0.77
C LEU A 17 -12.23 3.62 -0.06
N PRO A 18 -13.17 2.74 -0.49
CA PRO A 18 -14.48 2.63 0.13
C PRO A 18 -14.46 1.77 1.40
N GLU A 19 -15.52 1.92 2.21
CA GLU A 19 -15.97 0.87 3.13
C GLU A 19 -16.45 -0.34 2.30
N GLY A 20 -15.56 -1.33 2.14
CA GLY A 20 -15.81 -2.57 1.40
C GLY A 20 -15.68 -3.79 2.30
N GLU A 21 -15.32 -4.94 1.72
CA GLU A 21 -15.04 -6.16 2.48
C GLU A 21 -13.54 -6.29 2.78
N ARG A 22 -13.20 -7.08 3.81
CA ARG A 22 -11.83 -7.50 4.10
C ARG A 22 -11.54 -8.77 3.30
N ILE A 23 -10.97 -8.65 2.09
CA ILE A 23 -10.78 -9.76 1.14
C ILE A 23 -9.44 -10.48 1.42
N GLY A 24 -8.41 -9.75 1.83
CA GLY A 24 -7.06 -10.26 2.07
C GLY A 24 -6.30 -10.69 0.81
N LYS A 25 -6.83 -10.40 -0.39
CA LYS A 25 -6.17 -10.66 -1.68
C LYS A 25 -6.30 -9.44 -2.58
N PHE A 26 -5.16 -8.83 -2.88
CA PHE A 26 -5.04 -7.64 -3.72
C PHE A 26 -3.66 -7.65 -4.39
N ARG A 27 -3.45 -6.74 -5.33
CA ARG A 27 -2.20 -6.54 -6.06
C ARG A 27 -1.50 -5.28 -5.58
N PHE A 28 -0.18 -5.28 -5.68
CA PHE A 28 0.63 -4.12 -5.36
C PHE A 28 1.79 -3.95 -6.34
N ASP A 29 2.27 -2.71 -6.45
CA ASP A 29 3.50 -2.39 -7.19
C ASP A 29 4.28 -1.27 -6.50
N LYS A 30 5.61 -1.27 -6.66
CA LYS A 30 6.51 -0.26 -6.10
C LYS A 30 6.56 0.95 -7.03
N ASP A 31 6.37 2.13 -6.47
CA ASP A 31 6.30 3.45 -7.10
C ASP A 31 5.20 3.66 -8.16
N PHE A 32 4.52 2.59 -8.58
CA PHE A 32 3.43 2.60 -9.54
C PHE A 32 2.13 2.04 -8.96
N LEU A 33 1.02 2.21 -9.69
CA LEU A 33 -0.19 1.42 -9.48
C LEU A 33 -0.10 0.17 -10.37
N PRO A 34 -0.56 -1.01 -9.90
CA PRO A 34 -0.73 -2.17 -10.75
C PRO A 34 -1.63 -1.86 -11.96
N ALA A 35 -1.41 -2.58 -13.07
CA ALA A 35 -2.18 -2.38 -14.29
C ALA A 35 -3.69 -2.58 -14.07
N ASN A 36 -4.51 -1.77 -14.74
CA ASN A 36 -5.96 -1.74 -14.60
C ASN A 36 -6.42 -1.58 -13.13
N PRO A 37 -6.06 -0.45 -12.47
CA PRO A 37 -6.44 -0.24 -11.07
C PRO A 37 -7.94 -0.02 -10.93
N SER A 38 -8.51 -0.51 -9.83
CA SER A 38 -9.90 -0.35 -9.45
C SER A 38 -10.03 0.34 -8.09
N SER A 39 -10.53 -0.37 -7.07
CA SER A 39 -10.61 0.07 -5.68
C SER A 39 -9.79 -0.85 -4.77
N ILE A 40 -9.69 -0.46 -3.51
CA ILE A 40 -9.26 -1.34 -2.42
C ILE A 40 -10.01 -0.91 -1.14
N SER A 41 -10.45 -1.84 -0.30
CA SER A 41 -11.19 -1.49 0.92
C SER A 41 -10.28 -0.84 1.97
N ILE A 42 -10.91 -0.08 2.88
CA ILE A 42 -10.22 0.42 4.09
C ILE A 42 -9.61 -0.70 4.93
N TYR A 43 -10.23 -1.88 4.93
CA TYR A 43 -9.79 -3.01 5.76
C TYR A 43 -8.51 -3.63 5.22
N ASP A 44 -8.46 -3.93 3.92
CA ASP A 44 -7.27 -4.53 3.31
C ASP A 44 -6.10 -3.53 3.25
N THR A 45 -6.40 -2.24 3.08
CA THR A 45 -5.39 -1.17 3.16
C THR A 45 -4.80 -1.06 4.57
N ALA A 46 -5.64 -1.16 5.60
CA ALA A 46 -5.19 -1.12 6.99
C ALA A 46 -4.36 -2.34 7.35
N ASP A 47 -4.77 -3.53 6.91
CA ASP A 47 -4.01 -4.77 7.12
C ASP A 47 -2.63 -4.67 6.44
N PHE A 48 -2.57 -4.23 5.18
CA PHE A 48 -1.30 -4.00 4.48
C PHE A 48 -0.39 -3.00 5.21
N ALA A 49 -0.96 -1.87 5.66
CA ALA A 49 -0.21 -0.84 6.37
C ALA A 49 0.36 -1.36 7.71
N PHE A 50 -0.42 -2.17 8.43
CA PHE A 50 0.01 -2.79 9.68
C PHE A 50 1.16 -3.78 9.47
N GLU A 51 1.11 -4.57 8.38
CA GLU A 51 2.19 -5.50 8.02
C GLU A 51 3.54 -4.80 7.78
N GLN A 52 3.53 -3.53 7.35
CA GLN A 52 4.77 -2.76 7.11
C GLN A 52 5.56 -2.47 8.40
N LEU A 53 4.93 -2.59 9.57
CA LEU A 53 5.63 -2.45 10.85
C LEU A 53 6.60 -3.62 11.12
N PHE A 54 6.40 -4.74 10.43
CA PHE A 54 7.16 -5.97 10.63
C PHE A 54 7.89 -6.44 9.37
N SER A 55 7.72 -5.72 8.25
CA SER A 55 8.33 -6.05 6.96
C SER A 55 9.26 -4.93 6.49
N ASN A 56 10.44 -5.32 6.04
CA ASN A 56 11.41 -4.40 5.42
C ASN A 56 11.30 -4.37 3.89
N GLU A 57 10.34 -5.10 3.31
CA GLU A 57 10.24 -5.28 1.86
C GLU A 57 10.03 -3.97 1.08
N PHE A 58 9.35 -3.00 1.71
CA PHE A 58 8.90 -1.77 1.06
C PHE A 58 9.57 -0.51 1.60
N ILE A 59 10.64 -0.64 2.39
CA ILE A 59 11.42 0.52 2.85
C ILE A 59 11.95 1.29 1.65
N GLY A 60 11.71 2.60 1.65
CA GLY A 60 12.12 3.53 0.62
C GLY A 60 11.19 3.58 -0.60
N PHE A 61 10.02 2.94 -0.54
CA PHE A 61 9.09 2.88 -1.67
C PHE A 61 7.70 3.43 -1.35
N ARG A 62 7.07 3.99 -2.38
CA ARG A 62 5.62 4.14 -2.42
C ARG A 62 5.05 2.81 -2.92
N VAL A 63 3.98 2.32 -2.31
CA VAL A 63 3.33 1.07 -2.73
C VAL A 63 1.91 1.36 -3.17
N GLY A 64 1.63 1.15 -4.46
CA GLY A 64 0.28 1.28 -5.01
C GLY A 64 -0.53 0.02 -4.76
N LEU A 65 -1.74 0.15 -4.21
CA LEU A 65 -2.61 -0.98 -3.89
C LEU A 65 -3.91 -0.94 -4.72
N THR A 66 -4.33 -2.09 -5.23
CA THR A 66 -5.63 -2.28 -5.91
C THR A 66 -6.04 -3.74 -5.83
N TYR A 67 -7.33 -4.03 -5.85
CA TYR A 67 -7.79 -5.36 -6.28
C TYR A 67 -7.33 -5.65 -7.72
#